data_AF-A0A9W8JH57-F1
#
_entry.id   AF-A0A9W8JH57-F1
#
_cell.length_a   1.000
_cell.length_b   1.000
_cell.length_c   1.000
_cell.angle_alpha   90.00
_cell.angle_beta   90.00
_cell.angle_gamma   90.00
#
_symmetry.space_group_name_H-M   'P 1'
#
loop_
_entity.id
_entity.type
_entity.pdbx_description
1 polymer ?
#
loop_
_entity_poly.entity_id
_entity_poly.type
_entity_poly.pdbx_seq_one_letter_code
_entity_poly.pdbx_strand_id
1 'polypeptide(L)'
;MLDLTTLEENDIPHVTVAVMPKTKKVVLVTMETRLHVDRFEEILNLARDAGAILHQEMKEAVLSRSASLIAMAEPVTKGQSRADDDVIMD
;
A
#
# COMPACT_ATOMS: atom_id res chain seq x y z
N MET A 1 16.81 -0.99 -15.31
CA MET A 1 15.42 -1.46 -15.36
C MET A 1 14.87 -1.40 -13.93
N LEU A 2 13.58 -1.11 -13.78
CA LEU A 2 12.92 -1.02 -12.48
C LEU A 2 11.88 -2.14 -12.41
N ASP A 3 11.74 -2.75 -11.23
CA ASP A 3 10.82 -3.86 -10.96
C ASP A 3 11.10 -5.07 -11.85
N LEU A 4 12.16 -5.80 -11.51
CA LEU A 4 12.59 -6.96 -12.27
C LEU A 4 11.69 -8.16 -12.02
N THR A 5 11.48 -8.94 -13.06
CA THR A 5 10.86 -10.26 -12.97
C THR A 5 11.88 -11.31 -12.55
N THR A 6 11.43 -12.46 -12.06
CA THR A 6 12.31 -13.56 -11.62
C THR A 6 13.30 -13.99 -12.71
N LEU A 7 12.89 -14.03 -13.98
CA LEU A 7 13.82 -14.40 -15.06
C LEU A 7 14.94 -13.35 -15.23
N GLU A 8 14.60 -12.06 -15.15
CA GLU A 8 15.57 -10.98 -15.26
C GLU A 8 16.52 -10.95 -14.06
N GLU A 9 16.01 -11.17 -12.84
CA GLU A 9 16.83 -11.22 -11.61
C GLU A 9 17.93 -12.30 -11.69
N ASN A 10 17.67 -13.40 -12.40
CA ASN A 10 18.65 -14.48 -12.62
C ASN A 10 19.72 -14.13 -13.67
N ASP A 11 19.38 -13.26 -14.63
CA ASP A 11 20.23 -12.98 -15.80
C ASP A 11 21.06 -11.70 -15.66
N ILE A 12 20.65 -10.75 -14.81
CA ILE A 12 21.33 -9.46 -14.64
C ILE A 12 21.60 -9.09 -13.18
N PRO A 13 22.65 -8.29 -12.92
CA PRO A 13 22.87 -7.73 -11.61
C PRO A 13 21.71 -6.85 -11.15
N HIS A 14 21.25 -7.08 -9.92
CA HIS A 14 20.11 -6.37 -9.36
C HIS A 14 20.35 -5.91 -7.92
N VAL A 15 19.56 -4.91 -7.52
CA VAL A 15 19.57 -4.31 -6.19
C VAL A 15 18.12 -4.19 -5.73
N THR A 16 17.84 -4.68 -4.53
CA THR A 16 16.55 -4.47 -3.87
C THR A 16 16.69 -3.29 -2.91
N VAL A 17 15.78 -2.33 -3.01
CA VAL A 17 15.80 -1.12 -2.19
C VAL A 17 14.44 -0.96 -1.51
N ALA A 18 14.45 -0.72 -0.19
CA ALA A 18 13.26 -0.31 0.53
C ALA A 18 13.43 1.12 1.05
N VAL A 19 12.38 1.93 0.88
CA VAL A 19 12.38 3.35 1.24
C VAL A 19 11.17 3.66 2.10
N MET A 20 11.37 4.45 3.16
CA MET A 20 10.27 5.06 3.89
C MET A 20 9.72 6.23 3.09
N PRO A 21 8.49 6.16 2.54
CA PRO A 21 8.00 7.15 1.57
C PRO A 21 7.80 8.54 2.17
N LYS A 22 7.40 8.64 3.45
CA LYS A 22 7.20 9.93 4.13
C LYS A 22 8.49 10.70 4.37
N THR A 23 9.57 10.01 4.73
CA THR A 23 10.87 10.62 5.06
C THR A 23 11.87 10.52 3.91
N LYS A 24 11.53 9.78 2.85
CA LYS A 24 12.38 9.38 1.73
C LYS A 24 13.71 8.73 2.15
N LYS A 25 13.76 8.16 3.36
CA LYS A 25 14.95 7.49 3.90
C LYS A 25 15.00 6.06 3.37
N VAL A 26 16.17 5.64 2.89
CA VAL A 26 16.43 4.25 2.53
C VAL A 26 16.60 3.44 3.81
N VAL A 27 15.85 2.34 3.95
CA VAL A 27 15.87 1.47 5.13
C VAL A 27 16.47 0.10 4.85
N LEU A 28 16.47 -0.32 3.59
CA LEU A 28 17.08 -1.57 3.14
C LEU A 28 17.75 -1.34 1.79
N VAL A 29 18.96 -1.86 1.66
CA VAL A 29 19.62 -2.07 0.37
C VAL A 29 20.23 -3.46 0.42
N THR A 30 19.82 -4.32 -0.49
CA THR A 30 20.43 -5.64 -0.70
C THR A 30 20.88 -5.75 -2.13
N MET A 31 22.11 -6.21 -2.33
CA MET A 31 22.74 -6.38 -3.63
C MET A 31 23.28 -7.81 -3.70
N GLU A 32 22.77 -8.61 -4.63
CA GLU A 32 23.19 -10.01 -4.75
C GLU A 32 24.48 -10.18 -5.58
N THR A 33 24.75 -9.30 -6.52
CA THR A 33 25.87 -9.41 -7.48
C THR A 33 26.65 -8.11 -7.60
N ARG A 34 27.73 -8.08 -8.40
CA ARG A 34 28.63 -6.92 -8.47
C ARG A 34 28.04 -5.85 -9.42
N LEU A 35 27.92 -4.62 -8.93
CA LEU A 35 27.46 -3.47 -9.70
C LEU A 35 28.50 -2.33 -9.66
N HIS A 36 28.68 -1.62 -10.78
CA HIS A 36 29.54 -0.43 -10.82
C HIS A 36 28.94 0.69 -9.96
N VAL A 37 29.76 1.44 -9.24
CA VAL A 37 29.29 2.45 -8.27
C VAL A 37 28.40 3.52 -8.90
N ASP A 38 28.74 3.99 -10.10
CA ASP A 38 27.92 4.97 -10.82
C ASP A 38 26.51 4.43 -11.14
N ARG A 39 26.43 3.13 -11.51
CA ARG A 39 25.14 2.47 -11.75
C ARG A 39 24.36 2.24 -10.47
N PHE A 40 25.06 1.99 -9.36
CA PHE A 40 24.44 1.86 -8.04
C PHE A 40 23.76 3.17 -7.63
N GLU A 41 24.43 4.31 -7.78
CA GLU A 41 23.86 5.62 -7.47
C GLU A 41 22.63 5.93 -8.33
N GLU A 42 22.71 5.69 -9.64
CA GLU A 42 21.58 5.87 -10.56
C GLU A 42 20.36 5.03 -10.14
N ILE A 43 20.56 3.75 -9.84
CA ILE A 43 19.48 2.83 -9.42
C ILE A 43 18.88 3.25 -8.08
N LEU A 44 19.71 3.66 -7.12
CA LEU A 44 19.25 4.05 -5.78
C LEU A 44 18.37 5.31 -5.85
N ASN A 45 18.78 6.30 -6.64
CA ASN A 45 18.01 7.52 -6.86
C ASN A 45 16.69 7.22 -7.57
N LEU A 46 16.72 6.38 -8.61
CA LEU A 46 15.51 5.96 -9.32
C LEU A 46 14.53 5.20 -8.42
N ALA A 47 15.02 4.25 -7.62
CA ALA A 47 14.21 3.46 -6.70
C ALA A 47 13.56 4.33 -5.61
N ARG A 48 14.28 5.36 -5.12
CA ARG A 48 13.75 6.32 -4.15
C ARG A 48 12.56 7.10 -4.70
N ASP A 49 12.66 7.56 -5.93
CA ASP A 49 11.59 8.34 -6.56
C ASP A 49 10.41 7.45 -6.92
N ALA A 50 10.67 6.25 -7.45
CA ALA A 50 9.63 5.26 -7.73
C ALA A 50 8.87 4.83 -6.47
N GLY A 51 9.57 4.64 -5.34
CA GLY A 51 8.96 4.27 -4.07
C GLY A 51 7.95 5.31 -3.55
N ALA A 52 8.16 6.60 -3.87
CA ALA A 52 7.20 7.64 -3.53
C ALA A 52 5.91 7.56 -4.36
N ILE A 53 6.02 7.22 -5.64
CA ILE A 53 4.88 7.02 -6.55
C ILE A 53 4.09 5.78 -6.11
N LEU A 54 4.76 4.65 -5.87
CA LEU A 54 4.12 3.42 -5.40
C LEU A 54 3.38 3.63 -4.08
N HIS A 55 3.91 4.42 -3.15
CA HIS A 55 3.23 4.72 -1.90
C HIS A 55 1.90 5.46 -2.10
N GLN A 56 1.79 6.33 -3.11
CA GLN A 56 0.54 7.04 -3.40
C GLN A 56 -0.54 6.04 -3.83
N GLU A 57 -0.24 5.17 -4.79
CA GLU A 57 -1.15 4.12 -5.27
C GLU A 57 -1.55 3.15 -4.14
N MET A 58 -0.57 2.71 -3.34
CA MET A 58 -0.84 1.84 -2.19
C MET A 58 -1.75 2.52 -1.16
N LYS A 59 -1.54 3.81 -0.89
CA LYS A 59 -2.37 4.57 0.05
C LYS A 59 -3.80 4.70 -0.45
N GLU A 60 -3.99 4.96 -1.74
CA GLU A 60 -5.32 5.04 -2.36
C GLU A 60 -6.05 3.71 -2.29
N ALA A 61 -5.37 2.59 -2.59
CA ALA A 61 -5.93 1.26 -2.46
C ALA A 61 -6.39 0.96 -1.01
N VAL A 62 -5.56 1.29 -0.01
CA VAL A 62 -5.91 1.12 1.40
C VAL A 62 -7.12 1.98 1.78
N LEU A 63 -7.13 3.26 1.42
CA LEU A 63 -8.24 4.16 1.74
C LEU A 63 -9.56 3.72 1.09
N SER A 64 -9.51 3.33 -0.19
CA SER A 64 -10.66 2.82 -0.93
C SER A 64 -11.25 1.56 -0.26
N ARG A 65 -10.37 0.63 0.13
CA ARG A 65 -10.79 -0.59 0.84
C ARG A 65 -11.38 -0.27 2.21
N SER A 66 -10.75 0.61 2.99
CA SER A 66 -11.25 1.03 4.30
C SER A 66 -12.61 1.72 4.20
N ALA A 67 -12.82 2.61 3.21
CA ALA A 67 -14.10 3.27 2.99
C ALA A 67 -15.21 2.26 2.66
N SER A 68 -14.91 1.27 1.82
CA SER A 68 -15.85 0.20 1.48
C SER A 68 -16.25 -0.62 2.71
N LEU A 69 -15.29 -0.95 3.58
CA LEU A 69 -15.56 -1.66 4.83
C LEU A 69 -16.42 -0.84 5.80
N ILE A 70 -16.17 0.47 5.91
CA ILE A 70 -16.98 1.37 6.75
C ILE A 70 -18.41 1.45 6.23
N ALA A 71 -18.60 1.60 4.90
CA ALA A 71 -19.92 1.63 4.29
C ALA A 71 -20.71 0.33 4.52
N MET A 72 -20.04 -0.83 4.55
CA MET A 72 -20.66 -2.12 4.89
C MET A 72 -20.92 -2.28 6.39
N ALA A 73 -20.20 -1.55 7.24
CA ALA A 73 -20.31 -1.61 8.70
C ALA A 73 -21.34 -0.63 9.27
N GLU A 74 -21.96 0.24 8.47
CA GLU A 74 -23.06 1.09 8.94
C GLU A 74 -24.22 0.21 9.46
N PRO A 75 -24.65 0.39 10.72
CA PRO A 75 -25.61 -0.50 11.35
C PRO A 75 -27.01 -0.36 10.76
N VAL A 76 -27.67 -1.50 10.60
CA VAL A 76 -29.13 -1.67 10.48
C VAL A 76 -29.82 -0.99 11.67
N THR A 77 -29.94 0.34 11.64
CA THR A 77 -30.61 1.16 12.67
C THR A 77 -31.46 2.24 12.03
N LYS A 78 -32.24 1.85 11.01
CA LYS A 78 -33.43 2.61 10.61
C LYS A 78 -34.68 1.74 10.72
N GLY A 79 -35.20 1.70 11.95
CA GLY A 79 -36.62 1.80 12.27
C GLY A 79 -37.50 0.57 12.06
N GLN A 80 -38.02 0.02 13.17
CA GLN A 80 -39.46 -0.07 13.40
C GLN A 80 -39.77 -0.24 14.89
N SER A 81 -39.85 0.90 15.59
CA SER A 81 -40.77 1.08 16.70
C SER A 81 -42.19 1.10 16.11
N ARG A 82 -42.97 0.03 16.26
CA ARG A 82 -44.40 0.05 15.89
C ARG A 82 -45.22 -0.76 16.90
N ALA A 83 -45.95 0.00 17.70
CA ALA A 83 -47.18 -0.34 18.42
C ALA A 83 -47.11 -1.46 19.47
N ASP A 84 -46.91 -1.06 20.73
CA ASP A 84 -47.26 -1.88 21.90
C ASP A 84 -48.05 -1.04 22.94
N ASP A 85 -48.86 -0.08 22.47
CA ASP A 85 -49.42 0.99 23.31
C ASP A 85 -50.95 0.97 23.48
N ASP A 86 -51.66 -0.13 23.20
CA ASP A 86 -53.11 -0.20 23.48
C ASP A 86 -53.57 -1.62 23.89
N VAL A 87 -53.15 -2.07 25.08
CA VAL A 87 -53.82 -3.16 25.80
C VAL A 87 -53.91 -2.82 27.28
N ILE A 88 -54.73 -1.85 27.68
CA ILE A 88 -55.47 -1.85 28.96
C ILE A 88 -56.78 -1.06 28.78
N MET A 89 -57.89 -1.78 28.62
CA MET A 89 -59.21 -1.35 29.10
C MET A 89 -59.80 -2.52 29.87
N ASP A 90 -59.79 -2.39 31.19
CA ASP A 90 -60.58 -3.15 32.16
C ASP A 90 -61.34 -2.13 33.03
#